data_AF-A0AAE0LBU9-F1
#
_entry.id   AF-A0AAE0LBU9-F1
#
_cell.length_a   1.000
_cell.length_b   1.000
_cell.length_c   1.000
_cell.angle_alpha   90.00
_cell.angle_beta   90.00
_cell.angle_gamma   90.00
#
_symmetry.space_group_name_H-M   'P 1'
#
loop_
_entity.id
_entity.type
_entity.pdbx_description
1 polymer ?
#
loop_
_entity_poly.entity_id
_entity_poly.type
_entity_poly.pdbx_seq_one_letter_code
_entity_poly.pdbx_strand_id
1 'polypeptide(L)'
;MAALSLSMDCLSLKTSTKLPSFASSTRGQSLQVGRSASVAVSRVSLQVSAAQNSLKRQRVAEKARVFHKAKKSAIYTRSKKYFTEIDSLVKDQAESEDAFALAEKLLADVYGEIDKAVKTGTIHKNTGDRRKSRLGRYKTTALTTLGLYSP
;
A
#
# COMPACT_ATOMS: atom_id res chain seq x y z
N MET A 1 -8.31 35.65 51.53
CA MET A 1 -7.79 37.00 51.21
C MET A 1 -6.28 36.92 51.02
N ALA A 2 -5.82 36.98 49.79
CA ALA A 2 -4.44 37.34 49.46
C ALA A 2 -4.49 37.98 48.07
N ALA A 3 -3.98 39.20 47.98
CA ALA A 3 -4.21 40.14 46.89
C ALA A 3 -3.20 39.99 45.76
N LEU A 4 -3.69 40.21 44.53
CA LEU A 4 -3.14 41.06 43.46
C LEU A 4 -1.60 41.21 43.32
N SER A 5 -1.08 40.80 42.16
CA SER A 5 -0.41 41.73 41.22
C SER A 5 -0.20 41.09 39.85
N LEU A 6 -0.98 41.54 38.85
CA LEU A 6 -0.64 41.38 37.43
C LEU A 6 0.28 42.54 37.04
N SER A 7 1.52 42.25 36.66
CA SER A 7 2.39 43.20 35.95
C SER A 7 2.15 43.03 34.44
N MET A 8 1.49 44.02 33.84
CA MET A 8 1.40 44.18 32.39
C MET A 8 2.64 44.94 31.92
N ASP A 9 3.55 44.25 31.24
CA ASP A 9 4.65 44.90 30.53
C ASP A 9 4.13 45.53 29.24
N CYS A 10 4.30 46.85 29.21
CA CYS A 10 3.83 47.78 28.19
C CYS A 10 4.71 47.72 26.93
N LEU A 11 4.11 47.32 25.80
CA LEU A 11 4.70 47.45 24.47
C LEU A 11 4.90 48.94 24.12
N SER A 12 6.16 49.38 24.09
CA SER A 12 6.55 50.70 23.59
C SER A 12 6.76 50.63 22.07
N LEU A 13 5.80 51.12 21.29
CA LEU A 13 6.03 51.46 19.87
C LEU A 13 6.46 52.93 19.78
N LYS A 14 7.75 53.16 19.50
CA LYS A 14 8.24 54.48 19.08
C LYS A 14 7.80 54.73 17.63
N THR A 15 6.75 55.52 17.45
CA THR A 15 6.37 56.06 16.14
C THR A 15 7.19 57.32 15.85
N SER A 16 8.11 57.22 14.88
CA SER A 16 8.85 58.37 14.35
C SER A 16 7.97 59.12 13.36
N THR A 17 7.26 60.15 13.81
CA THR A 17 6.58 61.10 12.91
C THR A 17 7.54 62.21 12.47
N LYS A 18 8.24 62.02 11.35
CA LYS A 18 8.85 63.14 10.63
C LYS A 18 7.82 63.71 9.66
N LEU A 19 7.24 64.86 10.02
CA LEU A 19 6.48 65.70 9.09
C LEU A 19 7.45 66.26 8.03
N PRO A 20 7.13 66.21 6.72
CA PRO A 20 7.95 66.86 5.72
C PRO A 20 7.78 68.38 5.78
N SER A 21 8.91 69.10 5.89
CA SER A 21 8.99 70.55 5.77
C SER A 21 8.71 71.02 4.34
N PHE A 22 8.10 72.19 4.22
CA PHE A 22 7.52 72.85 3.03
C PHE A 22 8.47 73.13 1.83
N ALA A 23 9.66 72.54 1.78
CA ALA A 23 10.72 72.86 0.81
C ALA A 23 10.90 71.84 -0.33
N SER A 24 9.93 70.94 -0.58
CA SER A 24 10.00 69.97 -1.69
C SER A 24 8.91 70.21 -2.75
N SER A 25 8.65 71.47 -3.10
CA SER A 25 7.59 71.86 -4.05
C SER A 25 8.03 71.88 -5.54
N THR A 26 9.25 71.47 -5.90
CA THR A 26 9.71 71.55 -7.30
C THR A 26 10.36 70.26 -7.77
N ARG A 27 9.55 69.21 -7.89
CA ARG A 27 9.78 68.13 -8.86
C ARG A 27 8.43 67.52 -9.22
N GLY A 28 8.10 67.54 -10.51
CA GLY A 28 6.80 67.12 -11.03
C GLY A 28 6.35 65.77 -10.46
N GLN A 29 5.09 65.68 -10.07
CA GLN A 29 4.49 64.42 -9.65
C GLN A 29 4.44 63.49 -10.86
N SER A 30 5.30 62.48 -10.89
CA SER A 30 5.04 61.31 -11.73
C SER A 30 3.82 60.61 -11.13
N LEU A 31 2.70 60.59 -11.83
CA LEU A 31 1.59 59.67 -11.53
C LEU A 31 2.15 58.25 -11.66
N GLN A 32 2.60 57.67 -10.55
CA GLN A 32 2.83 56.24 -10.50
C GLN A 32 1.45 55.59 -10.58
N VAL A 33 1.11 55.06 -11.75
CA VAL A 33 0.02 54.10 -11.88
C VAL A 33 0.38 52.95 -10.94
N GLY A 34 -0.23 52.94 -9.77
CA GLY A 34 -0.07 51.88 -8.80
C GLY A 34 -0.40 50.59 -9.54
N ARG A 35 0.58 49.69 -9.65
CA ARG A 35 0.32 48.31 -10.05
C ARG A 35 -0.74 47.83 -9.07
N SER A 36 -1.96 47.59 -9.57
CA SER A 36 -3.05 47.01 -8.80
C SER A 36 -2.45 45.83 -8.04
N ALA A 37 -2.49 45.90 -6.71
CA ALA A 37 -1.87 44.93 -5.85
C ALA A 37 -2.34 43.54 -6.32
N SER A 38 -1.43 42.77 -6.91
CA SER A 38 -1.69 41.39 -7.25
C SER A 38 -2.07 40.73 -5.94
N VAL A 39 -3.34 40.34 -5.79
CA VAL A 39 -3.84 39.64 -4.61
C VAL A 39 -2.86 38.50 -4.34
N ALA A 40 -2.08 38.62 -3.26
CA ALA A 40 -1.18 37.58 -2.85
C ALA A 40 -2.08 36.43 -2.40
N VAL A 41 -2.35 35.49 -3.31
CA VAL A 41 -2.93 34.20 -2.96
C VAL A 41 -2.02 33.64 -1.88
N SER A 42 -2.50 33.62 -0.65
CA SER A 42 -1.74 33.10 0.48
C SER A 42 -1.28 31.70 0.08
N ARG A 43 0.04 31.51 0.00
CA ARG A 43 0.59 30.17 -0.19
C ARG A 43 0.22 29.43 1.08
N VAL A 44 -0.83 28.61 1.03
CA VAL A 44 -1.17 27.68 2.11
C VAL A 44 0.06 26.79 2.28
N SER A 45 0.86 27.07 3.29
CA SER A 45 2.00 26.25 3.64
C SER A 45 1.46 24.97 4.27
N LEU A 46 1.50 23.85 3.54
CA LEU A 46 1.25 22.54 4.13
C LEU A 46 2.34 22.29 5.19
N GLN A 47 1.98 22.41 6.46
CA GLN A 47 2.87 22.04 7.56
C GLN A 47 3.02 20.51 7.55
N VAL A 48 4.11 20.03 6.96
CA VAL A 48 4.47 18.60 6.97
C VAL A 48 5.19 18.32 8.28
N SER A 49 4.51 17.64 9.22
CA SER A 49 5.16 17.17 10.44
C SER A 49 5.82 15.81 10.20
N ALA A 50 6.98 15.56 10.82
CA ALA A 50 7.72 14.29 10.65
C ALA A 50 6.86 13.05 11.00
N ALA A 51 5.92 13.19 11.93
CA ALA A 51 4.97 12.14 12.32
C ALA A 51 4.03 11.70 11.18
N GLN A 52 3.71 12.58 10.23
CA GLN A 52 2.80 12.26 9.11
C GLN A 52 3.38 11.18 8.18
N ASN A 53 4.71 11.14 7.97
CA ASN A 53 5.36 10.09 7.17
C ASN A 53 5.25 8.73 7.88
N SER A 54 5.53 8.68 9.18
CA SER A 54 5.41 7.46 10.00
C SER A 54 3.98 6.89 9.94
N LEU A 55 2.97 7.73 10.22
CA LEU A 55 1.56 7.32 10.17
C LEU A 55 1.13 6.84 8.78
N LYS A 56 1.63 7.47 7.70
CA LYS A 56 1.39 7.02 6.33
C LYS A 56 1.96 5.63 6.09
N ARG A 57 3.21 5.38 6.50
CA ARG A 57 3.86 4.08 6.33
C ARG A 57 3.13 2.97 7.09
N GLN A 58 2.67 3.25 8.30
CA GLN A 58 1.83 2.31 9.08
C GLN A 58 0.54 1.95 8.32
N ARG A 59 -0.21 2.95 7.81
CA ARG A 59 -1.44 2.69 7.04
C ARG A 59 -1.19 1.90 5.76
N VAL A 60 -0.12 2.22 5.03
CA VAL A 60 0.24 1.51 3.80
C VAL A 60 0.65 0.06 4.11
N ALA A 61 1.42 -0.15 5.17
CA ALA A 61 1.83 -1.48 5.61
C ALA A 61 0.63 -2.35 6.01
N GLU A 62 -0.34 -1.81 6.77
CA GLU A 62 -1.55 -2.55 7.14
C GLU A 62 -2.38 -2.94 5.92
N LYS A 63 -2.56 -2.03 4.96
CA LYS A 63 -3.26 -2.32 3.69
C LYS A 63 -2.58 -3.46 2.92
N ALA A 64 -1.26 -3.37 2.77
CA ALA A 64 -0.47 -4.41 2.09
C ALA A 64 -0.52 -5.74 2.86
N ARG A 65 -0.42 -5.72 4.19
CA ARG A 65 -0.48 -6.90 5.06
C ARG A 65 -1.79 -7.66 4.86
N VAL A 66 -2.93 -6.98 4.90
CA VAL A 66 -4.26 -7.61 4.71
C VAL A 66 -4.37 -8.22 3.31
N PHE A 67 -3.96 -7.48 2.27
CA PHE A 67 -3.99 -7.97 0.88
C PHE A 67 -3.11 -9.21 0.68
N HIS A 68 -1.85 -9.16 1.13
CA HIS A 68 -0.93 -10.28 1.00
C HIS A 68 -1.34 -11.48 1.85
N LYS A 69 -1.93 -11.25 3.04
CA LYS A 69 -2.49 -12.31 3.87
C LYS A 69 -3.59 -13.05 3.12
N ALA A 70 -4.55 -12.34 2.53
CA ALA A 70 -5.66 -12.92 1.78
C ALA A 70 -5.18 -13.77 0.59
N LYS A 71 -4.20 -13.29 -0.18
CA LYS A 71 -3.63 -14.04 -1.31
C LYS A 71 -2.85 -15.28 -0.86
N LYS A 72 -2.04 -15.17 0.20
CA LYS A 72 -1.29 -16.31 0.75
C LYS A 72 -2.23 -17.38 1.32
N SER A 73 -3.28 -16.98 2.05
CA SER A 73 -4.28 -17.92 2.57
C SER A 73 -5.09 -18.57 1.45
N ALA A 74 -5.45 -17.83 0.40
CA ALA A 74 -6.19 -18.36 -0.73
C ALA A 74 -5.40 -19.49 -1.46
N ILE A 75 -4.09 -19.30 -1.66
CA ILE A 75 -3.23 -20.36 -2.22
C ILE A 75 -3.19 -21.57 -1.28
N TYR A 76 -3.00 -21.35 0.02
CA TYR A 76 -2.93 -22.43 1.01
C TYR A 76 -4.22 -23.27 1.03
N THR A 77 -5.38 -22.62 1.11
CA THR A 77 -6.67 -23.29 1.17
C THR A 77 -6.96 -24.09 -0.09
N ARG A 78 -6.74 -23.53 -1.29
CA ARG A 78 -6.97 -24.25 -2.55
C ARG A 78 -6.00 -25.41 -2.73
N SER A 79 -4.72 -25.22 -2.36
CA SER A 79 -3.74 -26.31 -2.40
C SER A 79 -4.11 -27.44 -1.45
N LYS A 80 -4.60 -27.12 -0.24
CA LYS A 80 -5.05 -28.12 0.73
C LYS A 80 -6.21 -28.95 0.17
N LYS A 81 -7.19 -28.32 -0.48
CA LYS A 81 -8.30 -29.03 -1.16
C LYS A 81 -7.78 -29.99 -2.23
N TYR A 82 -6.87 -29.53 -3.08
CA TYR A 82 -6.24 -30.39 -4.09
C TYR A 82 -5.53 -31.61 -3.47
N PHE A 83 -4.75 -31.42 -2.41
CA PHE A 83 -4.09 -32.54 -1.74
C PHE A 83 -5.09 -33.51 -1.10
N THR A 84 -6.14 -33.00 -0.46
CA THR A 84 -7.16 -33.87 0.14
C THR A 84 -7.91 -34.69 -0.90
N GLU A 85 -8.22 -34.13 -2.08
CA GLU A 85 -8.85 -34.91 -3.15
C GLU A 85 -7.92 -36.02 -3.67
N ILE A 86 -6.64 -35.73 -3.89
CA ILE A 86 -5.69 -36.76 -4.33
C ILE A 86 -5.51 -37.84 -3.25
N ASP A 87 -5.44 -37.45 -1.99
CA ASP A 87 -5.30 -38.41 -0.88
C ASP A 87 -6.53 -39.32 -0.78
N SER A 88 -7.73 -38.80 -1.06
CA SER A 88 -8.94 -39.61 -1.14
C SER A 88 -8.88 -40.59 -2.32
N LEU A 89 -8.51 -40.12 -3.52
CA LEU A 89 -8.40 -40.96 -4.71
C LEU A 89 -7.38 -42.10 -4.56
N VAL A 90 -6.24 -41.83 -3.88
CA VAL A 90 -5.22 -42.85 -3.61
C VAL A 90 -5.73 -43.90 -2.63
N LYS A 91 -6.54 -43.52 -1.63
CA LYS A 91 -7.14 -44.46 -0.67
C LYS A 91 -8.23 -45.32 -1.31
N ASP A 92 -9.01 -44.72 -2.20
CA ASP A 92 -10.12 -45.39 -2.89
C ASP A 92 -9.64 -46.27 -4.06
N GLN A 93 -8.32 -46.29 -4.35
CA GLN A 93 -7.69 -47.07 -5.43
C GLN A 93 -8.38 -46.84 -6.78
N ALA A 94 -8.63 -45.57 -7.13
CA ALA A 94 -9.27 -45.23 -8.39
C ALA A 94 -8.35 -45.58 -9.57
N GLU A 95 -8.78 -46.53 -10.41
CA GLU A 95 -8.02 -46.99 -11.60
C GLU A 95 -8.28 -46.16 -12.86
N SER A 96 -9.35 -45.35 -12.88
CA SER A 96 -9.75 -44.58 -14.08
C SER A 96 -9.20 -43.15 -14.07
N GLU A 97 -8.67 -42.71 -15.22
CA GLU A 97 -8.23 -41.33 -15.46
C GLU A 97 -9.36 -40.30 -15.27
N ASP A 98 -10.62 -40.68 -15.52
CA ASP A 98 -11.78 -39.80 -15.37
C ASP A 98 -11.98 -39.33 -13.92
N ALA A 99 -11.54 -40.13 -12.94
CA ALA A 99 -11.61 -39.79 -11.53
C ALA A 99 -10.75 -38.56 -11.19
N PHE A 100 -9.69 -38.30 -11.97
CA PHE A 100 -8.81 -37.14 -11.76
C PHE A 100 -9.36 -35.83 -12.33
N ALA A 101 -10.44 -35.85 -13.12
CA ALA A 101 -10.97 -34.64 -13.76
C ALA A 101 -11.32 -33.53 -12.74
N LEU A 102 -11.80 -33.89 -11.54
CA LEU A 102 -12.05 -32.93 -10.46
C LEU A 102 -10.74 -32.37 -9.89
N ALA A 103 -9.73 -33.23 -9.69
CA ALA A 103 -8.42 -32.82 -9.21
C ALA A 103 -7.71 -31.89 -10.21
N GLU A 104 -7.90 -32.09 -11.51
CA GLU A 104 -7.34 -31.23 -12.55
C GLU A 104 -7.98 -29.83 -12.58
N LYS A 105 -9.31 -29.75 -12.37
CA LYS A 105 -9.99 -28.46 -12.21
C LYS A 105 -9.43 -27.70 -11.01
N LEU A 106 -9.25 -28.38 -9.87
CA LEU A 106 -8.64 -27.77 -8.68
C LEU A 106 -7.18 -27.37 -8.92
N LEU A 107 -6.42 -28.14 -9.69
CA LEU A 107 -5.05 -27.82 -10.05
C LEU A 107 -4.99 -26.52 -10.88
N ALA A 108 -5.87 -26.37 -11.87
CA ALA A 108 -5.98 -25.17 -12.68
C ALA A 108 -6.31 -23.93 -11.83
N ASP A 109 -7.26 -24.07 -10.88
CA ASP A 109 -7.60 -23.01 -9.93
C ASP A 109 -6.40 -22.59 -9.06
N VAL A 110 -5.63 -23.57 -8.57
CA VAL A 110 -4.45 -23.30 -7.75
C VAL A 110 -3.38 -22.59 -8.58
N TYR A 111 -3.10 -23.04 -9.81
CA TYR A 111 -2.14 -22.40 -10.71
C TYR A 111 -2.54 -20.97 -11.05
N GLY A 112 -3.80 -20.71 -11.39
CA GLY A 112 -4.29 -19.37 -11.66
C GLY A 112 -4.09 -18.42 -10.48
N GLU A 113 -4.19 -18.91 -9.25
CA GLU A 113 -4.03 -18.09 -8.04
C GLU A 113 -2.58 -17.88 -7.62
N ILE A 114 -1.72 -18.86 -7.87
CA ILE A 114 -0.27 -18.69 -7.77
C ILE A 114 0.18 -17.60 -8.75
N ASP A 115 -0.27 -17.65 -10.00
CA ASP A 115 0.16 -16.71 -11.03
C ASP A 115 -0.35 -15.29 -10.80
N LYS A 116 -1.59 -15.15 -10.33
CA LYS A 116 -2.10 -13.86 -9.85
C LYS A 116 -1.26 -13.33 -8.68
N ALA A 117 -0.81 -14.19 -7.77
CA ALA A 117 0.02 -13.77 -6.64
C ALA A 117 1.45 -13.39 -7.05
N VAL A 118 2.02 -14.04 -8.07
CA VAL A 118 3.31 -13.66 -8.66
C VAL A 118 3.19 -12.34 -9.40
N LYS A 119 2.16 -12.16 -10.24
CA LYS A 119 1.88 -10.92 -10.98
C LYS A 119 1.70 -9.71 -10.05
N THR A 120 1.02 -9.91 -8.92
CA THR A 120 0.80 -8.84 -7.92
C THR A 120 2.00 -8.61 -6.99
N GLY A 121 3.09 -9.38 -7.13
CA GLY A 121 4.28 -9.27 -6.28
C GLY A 121 4.07 -9.75 -4.84
N THR A 122 3.00 -10.50 -4.55
CA THR A 122 2.76 -11.06 -3.20
C THR A 122 3.74 -12.19 -2.88
N ILE A 123 4.14 -12.95 -3.89
CA ILE A 123 5.18 -13.98 -3.80
C ILE A 123 6.20 -13.78 -4.93
N HIS A 124 7.46 -14.11 -4.67
CA HIS A 124 8.51 -14.08 -5.69
C HIS A 124 8.32 -15.20 -6.72
N LYS A 125 8.76 -14.98 -7.97
CA LYS A 125 8.65 -15.94 -9.08
C LYS A 125 9.14 -17.35 -8.71
N ASN A 126 10.35 -17.49 -8.17
CA ASN A 126 10.90 -18.77 -7.73
C ASN A 126 10.05 -19.46 -6.65
N THR A 127 9.36 -18.68 -5.80
CA THR A 127 8.43 -19.25 -4.81
C THR A 127 7.17 -19.78 -5.47
N GLY A 128 6.67 -19.09 -6.50
CA GLY A 128 5.59 -19.61 -7.35
C GLY A 128 5.99 -20.90 -8.05
N ASP A 129 7.16 -20.91 -8.70
CA ASP A 129 7.66 -22.06 -9.46
C ASP A 129 7.85 -23.29 -8.57
N ARG A 130 8.42 -23.12 -7.36
CA ARG A 130 8.53 -24.20 -6.38
C ARG A 130 7.17 -24.75 -5.94
N ARG A 131 6.15 -23.89 -5.80
CA ARG A 131 4.79 -24.33 -5.44
C ARG A 131 4.14 -25.14 -6.57
N LYS A 132 4.31 -24.69 -7.82
CA LYS A 132 3.82 -25.44 -9.00
C LYS A 132 4.52 -26.79 -9.12
N SER A 133 5.86 -26.80 -8.99
CA SER A 133 6.66 -28.02 -9.02
C SER A 133 6.21 -29.02 -7.94
N ARG A 134 5.93 -28.54 -6.71
CA ARG A 134 5.40 -29.39 -5.64
C ARG A 134 4.06 -30.04 -5.99
N LEU A 135 3.12 -29.29 -6.57
CA LEU A 135 1.81 -29.81 -6.96
C LEU A 135 1.93 -30.85 -8.08
N GLY A 136 2.73 -30.55 -9.11
CA GLY A 136 3.01 -31.49 -10.19
C GLY A 136 3.66 -32.79 -9.71
N ARG A 137 4.67 -32.68 -8.84
CA ARG A 137 5.31 -33.85 -8.21
C ARG A 137 4.31 -34.70 -7.42
N TYR A 138 3.37 -34.06 -6.72
CA TYR A 138 2.36 -34.79 -5.96
C TYR A 138 1.47 -35.65 -6.86
N LYS A 139 1.03 -35.11 -8.01
CA LYS A 139 0.29 -35.87 -9.02
C LYS A 139 1.11 -37.06 -9.52
N THR A 140 2.37 -36.84 -9.91
CA THR A 140 3.24 -37.91 -10.43
C THR A 140 3.45 -39.02 -9.39
N THR A 141 3.71 -38.66 -8.13
CA THR A 141 3.86 -39.64 -7.05
C THR A 141 2.57 -40.44 -6.84
N ALA A 142 1.40 -39.79 -6.81
CA ALA A 142 0.12 -40.48 -6.67
C ALA A 142 -0.12 -41.49 -7.81
N LEU A 143 0.15 -41.10 -9.06
CA LEU A 143 0.03 -41.99 -10.22
C LEU A 143 1.00 -43.17 -10.17
N THR A 144 2.23 -42.93 -9.70
CA THR A 144 3.23 -43.99 -9.52
C THR A 144 2.78 -44.99 -8.45
N THR A 145 2.23 -44.51 -7.34
CA THR A 145 1.68 -45.35 -6.26
C THR A 145 0.53 -46.23 -6.74
N LEU A 146 -0.33 -45.70 -7.61
CA LEU A 146 -1.44 -46.43 -8.22
C LEU A 146 -0.99 -47.37 -9.36
N GLY A 147 0.29 -47.37 -9.74
CA GLY A 147 0.83 -48.19 -10.83
C GLY A 147 0.44 -47.72 -12.24
N LEU A 148 -0.16 -46.54 -12.37
CA LEU A 148 -0.65 -45.99 -13.64
C LEU A 148 0.44 -45.27 -14.45
N TYR A 149 1.59 -44.98 -13.83
CA TYR A 149 2.69 -44.27 -14.46
C TYR A 149 4.03 -44.85 -14.01
N SER A 150 4.90 -45.12 -14.98
CA SER A 150 6.32 -45.42 -14.76
C SER A 150 7.17 -44.31 -15.40
N PRO A 151 8.16 -43.76 -14.68
CA PRO A 151 9.03 -42.70 -15.19
C PRO A 151 9.97 -43.17 -16.31
#